data_AF-A0A7W9BI73-F1
#
_entry.id   AF-A0A7W9BI73-F1
#
_cell.length_a   1.000
_cell.length_b   1.000
_cell.length_c   1.000
_cell.angle_alpha   90.00
_cell.angle_beta   90.00
_cell.angle_gamma   90.00
#
_symmetry.space_group_name_H-M   'P 1'
#
loop_
_entity.id
_entity.type
_entity.pdbx_description
1 polymer ?
#
loop_
_entity_poly.entity_id
_entity_poly.type
_entity_poly.pdbx_seq_one_letter_code
_entity_poly.pdbx_strand_id
1 'polypeptide(L)'
;MYKMNKVVRVNFSGGLLGLVLGSSRGKIESVVQVHNRDGWNVAEVIPYNPNLALILLRFVILVLTLGLWTISTGFLFILEKPTDLVKNPQNIPNVGGRIEPTLR
;
A
#
# COMPACT_ATOMS: atom_id res chain seq x y z
N MET A 1 16.44 1.07 -19.21
CA MET A 1 16.64 1.58 -17.83
C MET A 1 16.01 0.61 -16.87
N TYR A 2 16.73 0.18 -15.84
CA TYR A 2 16.16 -0.67 -14.79
C TYR A 2 15.29 0.19 -13.87
N LYS A 3 14.11 -0.34 -13.49
CA LYS A 3 13.19 0.30 -12.56
C LYS A 3 13.07 -0.56 -11.31
N MET A 4 13.17 0.04 -10.14
CA MET A 4 12.88 -0.62 -8.86
C MET A 4 11.43 -0.34 -8.49
N ASN A 5 10.68 -1.39 -8.19
CA ASN A 5 9.27 -1.32 -7.82
C ASN A 5 9.12 -1.53 -6.31
N LYS A 6 8.29 -0.71 -5.66
CA LYS A 6 7.92 -0.84 -4.25
C LYS A 6 6.41 -0.83 -4.14
N VAL A 7 5.88 -1.76 -3.34
CA VAL A 7 4.46 -1.85 -3.06
C VAL A 7 4.19 -1.32 -1.67
N VAL A 8 3.30 -0.35 -1.54
CA VAL A 8 2.91 0.25 -0.26
C VAL A 8 1.41 0.12 -0.07
N ARG A 9 0.99 -0.47 1.04
CA ARG A 9 -0.41 -0.56 1.43
C ARG A 9 -0.78 0.58 2.37
N VAL A 10 -1.76 1.38 1.99
CA VAL A 10 -2.32 2.45 2.84
C VAL A 10 -3.68 2.00 3.34
N ASN A 11 -3.77 1.69 4.64
CA ASN A 11 -5.03 1.32 5.29
C ASN A 11 -5.70 2.55 5.89
N PHE A 12 -7.04 2.54 5.94
CA PHE A 12 -7.82 3.59 6.57
C PHE A 12 -8.61 3.02 7.75
N SER A 13 -8.83 3.85 8.76
CA SER A 13 -9.78 3.59 9.83
C SER A 13 -11.16 4.05 9.35
N GLY A 14 -12.18 3.23 9.60
CA GLY A 14 -13.58 3.52 9.30
C GLY A 14 -14.40 3.74 10.59
N GLY A 15 -15.72 3.88 10.42
CA GLY A 15 -16.65 4.20 11.51
C GLY A 15 -16.79 5.71 11.67
N LEU A 16 -17.52 6.14 12.70
CA LEU A 16 -17.78 7.55 12.98
C LEU A 16 -16.46 8.33 13.20
N LEU A 17 -15.47 7.71 13.84
CA LEU A 17 -14.15 8.30 14.01
C LEU A 17 -13.41 8.46 12.68
N GLY A 18 -13.56 7.50 11.76
CA GLY A 18 -13.00 7.59 10.41
C GLY A 18 -13.62 8.73 9.60
N LEU A 19 -14.93 8.96 9.76
CA LEU A 19 -15.65 10.03 9.07
C LEU A 19 -15.29 11.42 9.60
N VAL A 20 -15.14 11.56 10.92
CA VAL A 20 -14.86 12.86 11.57
C VAL A 20 -13.38 13.23 11.52
N LEU A 21 -12.47 12.26 11.68
CA LEU A 21 -11.03 12.51 11.80
C LEU A 21 -10.22 12.12 10.56
N GLY A 22 -10.80 11.36 9.62
CA GLY A 22 -10.06 10.68 8.56
C GLY A 22 -10.45 11.12 7.15
N SER A 23 -9.91 12.24 6.66
CA SER A 23 -9.93 12.50 5.22
C SER A 23 -9.03 11.50 4.49
N SER A 24 -9.62 10.55 3.76
CA SER A 24 -8.89 9.54 3.01
C SER A 24 -7.94 10.19 1.98
N ARG A 25 -8.34 11.32 1.39
CA ARG A 25 -7.53 12.09 0.45
C ARG A 25 -6.27 12.64 1.10
N GLY A 26 -6.39 13.30 2.26
CA GLY A 26 -5.24 13.89 2.94
C GLY A 26 -4.20 12.84 3.37
N LYS A 27 -4.66 11.65 3.78
CA LYS A 27 -3.76 10.54 4.12
C LYS A 27 -3.06 9.95 2.89
N ILE A 28 -3.74 9.85 1.76
CA ILE A 28 -3.11 9.41 0.51
C ILE A 28 -2.05 10.43 0.07
N GLU A 29 -2.42 11.70 0.06
CA GLU A 29 -1.53 12.79 -0.36
C GLU A 29 -0.27 12.87 0.50
N SER A 30 -0.39 12.73 1.82
CA SER A 30 0.77 12.73 2.70
C SER A 30 1.69 11.54 2.44
N VAL A 31 1.15 10.33 2.23
CA VAL A 31 1.95 9.14 1.91
C VAL A 31 2.64 9.28 0.56
N VAL A 32 1.95 9.79 -0.46
CA VAL A 32 2.51 10.03 -1.79
C VAL A 32 3.59 11.09 -1.73
N GLN A 33 3.37 12.21 -1.02
CA GLN A 33 4.37 13.26 -0.86
C GLN A 33 5.64 12.76 -0.17
N VAL A 34 5.52 11.92 0.87
CA VAL A 34 6.68 11.32 1.53
C VAL A 34 7.49 10.47 0.54
N HIS A 35 6.83 9.61 -0.24
CA HIS A 35 7.52 8.76 -1.22
C HIS A 35 8.09 9.55 -2.42
N ASN A 36 7.42 10.62 -2.85
CA ASN A 36 7.93 11.52 -3.88
C ASN A 36 9.21 12.23 -3.42
N ARG A 37 9.31 12.63 -2.14
CA ARG A 37 10.55 13.21 -1.57
C ARG A 37 11.73 12.22 -1.59
N ASP A 38 11.43 10.93 -1.43
CA ASP A 38 12.41 9.84 -1.52
C ASP A 38 12.78 9.48 -2.99
N GLY A 39 12.21 10.19 -3.97
CA GLY A 39 12.45 10.02 -5.40
C GLY A 39 11.70 8.84 -6.02
N TRP A 40 10.64 8.35 -5.37
CA TRP A 40 9.72 7.38 -5.96
C TRP A 40 8.64 8.09 -6.75
N ASN A 41 8.18 7.46 -7.82
CA ASN A 41 7.05 7.92 -8.62
C ASN A 41 5.89 6.92 -8.51
N VAL A 42 4.64 7.39 -8.51
CA VAL A 42 3.48 6.50 -8.48
C VAL A 42 3.23 5.97 -9.89
N ALA A 43 3.30 4.65 -10.06
CA ALA A 43 3.02 3.99 -11.33
C ALA A 43 1.53 3.62 -11.43
N GLU A 44 0.99 2.99 -10.40
CA GLU A 44 -0.37 2.45 -10.41
C GLU A 44 -0.98 2.41 -9.01
N VAL A 45 -2.31 2.53 -8.95
CA VAL A 45 -3.10 2.43 -7.73
C VAL A 45 -4.12 1.32 -7.90
N ILE A 46 -3.97 0.24 -7.12
CA ILE A 46 -4.89 -0.89 -7.16
C ILE A 46 -5.85 -0.78 -5.96
N PRO A 47 -7.16 -0.59 -6.20
CA PRO A 47 -8.14 -0.63 -5.13
C PRO A 47 -8.25 -2.04 -4.58
N TYR A 48 -8.28 -2.17 -3.25
CA TYR A 48 -8.52 -3.46 -2.61
C TYR A 48 -10.01 -3.79 -2.68
N ASN A 49 -10.36 -4.89 -3.35
CA ASN A 49 -11.71 -5.42 -3.37
C ASN A 49 -11.92 -6.36 -2.15
N PRO A 50 -12.75 -5.98 -1.16
CA PRO A 50 -12.96 -6.81 0.02
C PRO A 50 -13.88 -7.99 -0.30
N ASN A 51 -13.48 -9.19 0.12
CA ASN A 51 -14.34 -10.36 0.06
C ASN A 51 -15.59 -10.17 0.93
N LEU A 52 -16.71 -10.81 0.56
CA LEU A 52 -17.98 -10.72 1.30
C LEU A 52 -17.83 -11.07 2.79
N ALA A 53 -16.99 -12.06 3.12
CA ALA A 53 -16.69 -12.43 4.50
C ALA A 53 -16.05 -11.26 5.29
N LEU A 54 -15.17 -10.48 4.66
CA LEU A 54 -14.56 -9.30 5.30
C LEU A 54 -15.56 -8.17 5.47
N ILE A 55 -16.49 -7.99 4.53
CA ILE A 55 -17.58 -7.02 4.67
C ILE A 55 -18.47 -7.38 5.87
N LEU A 56 -18.81 -8.65 6.02
CA LEU A 56 -19.64 -9.13 7.13
C LEU A 56 -18.92 -8.98 8.48
N LEU A 57 -17.63 -9.35 8.55
CA LEU A 57 -16.82 -9.12 9.75
C LEU A 57 -16.75 -7.64 10.14
N ARG A 58 -16.59 -6.74 9.16
CA ARG A 58 -16.59 -5.30 9.42
C ARG A 58 -17.91 -4.83 9.99
N PHE A 59 -19.03 -5.35 9.50
CA PHE A 59 -20.36 -5.03 10.02
C PHE A 59 -20.51 -5.50 11.47
N VAL A 60 -20.04 -6.71 11.79
CA VAL A 60 -20.02 -7.22 13.17
C VAL A 60 -19.21 -6.30 14.08
N ILE A 61 -17.99 -5.90 13.67
CA ILE A 61 -17.15 -4.97 14.43
C ILE A 61 -17.83 -3.61 14.58
N LEU A 62 -18.49 -3.12 13.53
CA LEU A 62 -19.21 -1.84 13.57
C LEU A 62 -20.34 -1.88 14.62
N VAL A 63 -21.11 -2.96 14.67
CA VAL A 63 -22.18 -3.14 15.67
C VAL A 63 -21.59 -3.25 17.08
N LEU A 64 -20.53 -4.05 17.25
CA LEU A 64 -19.86 -4.22 18.55
C LEU A 64 -19.24 -2.91 19.08
N THR A 65 -18.78 -2.06 18.18
CA THR A 65 -18.19 -0.75 18.52
C THR A 65 -19.22 0.38 18.50
N LEU A 66 -20.53 0.07 18.41
CA LEU A 66 -21.62 1.06 18.35
C LEU A 66 -21.43 2.09 17.22
N GLY A 67 -20.79 1.70 16.12
CA GLY A 67 -20.51 2.56 14.99
C GLY A 67 -19.28 3.45 15.13
N LEU A 68 -18.58 3.43 16.26
CA LEU A 68 -17.46 4.35 16.49
C LEU A 68 -16.23 3.99 15.66
N TRP A 69 -15.91 2.70 15.51
CA TRP A 69 -14.63 2.28 14.92
C TRP A 69 -14.72 1.00 14.11
N THR A 70 -14.16 1.00 12.90
CA THR A 70 -13.96 -0.23 12.12
C THR A 70 -12.70 -0.11 11.26
N ILE A 71 -12.27 -1.20 10.64
CA ILE A 71 -11.14 -1.20 9.71
C ILE A 71 -11.69 -1.05 8.29
N SER A 72 -11.24 -0.03 7.56
CA SER A 72 -11.69 0.24 6.19
C SER A 72 -10.75 -0.37 5.14
N THR A 73 -11.20 -0.41 3.88
CA THR A 73 -10.42 -0.89 2.73
C THR A 73 -9.27 0.06 2.44
N GLY A 74 -8.08 -0.50 2.29
CA GLY A 74 -6.90 0.26 1.89
C GLY A 74 -6.70 0.32 0.38
N PHE A 75 -5.75 1.15 -0.05
CA PHE A 75 -5.23 1.15 -1.43
C PHE A 75 -3.83 0.55 -1.45
N LEU A 76 -3.52 -0.13 -2.55
CA LEU A 76 -2.19 -0.63 -2.81
C LEU A 76 -1.56 0.27 -3.87
N PHE A 77 -0.51 0.99 -3.47
CA PHE A 77 0.25 1.88 -4.33
C PHE A 77 1.47 1.13 -4.84
N ILE A 78 1.63 1.12 -6.16
CA ILE A 78 2.82 0.63 -6.84
C ILE A 78 3.65 1.86 -7.18
N LEU A 79 4.84 1.92 -6.59
CA LEU A 79 5.79 3.00 -6.74
C LEU A 79 6.97 2.50 -7.57
N GLU A 80 7.42 3.28 -8.53
CA GLU A 80 8.61 3.00 -9.32
C GLU A 80 9.69 4.07 -9.10
N LYS A 81 10.95 3.66 -9.04
CA LYS A 81 12.10 4.56 -9.01
C LYS A 81 13.12 4.13 -10.08
N PRO A 82 13.60 5.05 -10.93
CA PRO A 82 14.68 4.72 -11.86
C PRO A 82 15.91 4.32 -11.05
N THR A 83 16.49 3.16 -11.36
CA THR A 83 17.68 2.68 -10.67
C THR A 83 18.79 2.42 -11.68
N ASP A 84 19.97 2.95 -11.41
CA ASP A 84 21.17 2.79 -12.24
C ASP A 84 21.84 1.41 -12.08
N LEU A 85 21.09 0.37 -11.71
CA LEU A 85 21.60 -0.98 -11.40
C LEU A 85 22.32 -1.67 -12.57
N VAL A 86 22.32 -1.07 -13.76
CA VAL A 86 23.19 -1.49 -14.87
C VAL A 86 24.68 -1.31 -14.55
N LYS A 87 25.05 -0.48 -13.56
CA LYS A 87 26.46 -0.27 -13.20
C LYS A 87 27.06 -1.32 -12.25
N ASN A 88 26.26 -2.09 -11.52
CA ASN A 88 26.79 -3.10 -10.60
C ASN A 88 25.77 -4.22 -10.29
N PRO A 89 25.81 -5.37 -10.99
CA PRO A 89 24.85 -6.46 -10.83
C PRO A 89 24.90 -7.16 -9.46
N GLN A 90 25.86 -6.81 -8.59
CA GLN A 90 25.97 -7.39 -7.24
C GLN A 90 25.19 -6.62 -6.17
N ASN A 91 24.65 -5.43 -6.48
CA ASN A 91 23.89 -4.61 -5.54
C ASN A 91 22.40 -4.62 -5.87
N ILE A 92 21.84 -5.80 -6.18
CA ILE A 92 20.40 -5.99 -6.25
C ILE A 92 19.94 -6.13 -4.78
N PRO A 93 19.30 -5.12 -4.17
CA PRO A 93 18.72 -5.30 -2.85
C PRO A 93 17.74 -6.47 -2.92
N ASN A 94 17.83 -7.38 -1.97
CA ASN A 94 16.99 -8.57 -1.91
C ASN A 94 15.56 -8.14 -1.51
N VAL A 95 14.78 -7.60 -2.46
CA VAL A 95 13.43 -7.03 -2.22
C VAL A 95 12.34 -8.12 -2.17
N GLY A 96 12.70 -9.38 -2.39
CA GLY A 96 11.82 -10.51 -2.18
C GLY A 96 12.66 -11.77 -2.24
N GLY A 97 12.78 -12.48 -1.12
CA GLY A 97 13.64 -13.65 -0.92
C GLY A 97 13.24 -14.88 -1.74
N ARG A 98 12.94 -14.73 -3.02
CA ARG A 98 12.75 -15.81 -3.97
C ARG A 98 13.99 -15.92 -4.84
N ILE A 99 14.89 -16.81 -4.44
CA ILE A 99 16.05 -17.22 -5.23
C ILE A 99 15.52 -18.15 -6.32
N GLU A 100 15.59 -17.74 -7.58
CA GLU A 100 15.29 -18.65 -8.69
C GLU A 100 16.48 -19.58 -8.92
N PRO A 101 16.28 -20.91 -9.00
CA PRO A 101 17.36 -21.83 -9.29
C PRO A 101 17.83 -21.65 -10.73
N THR A 102 19.12 -21.44 -10.90
CA THR A 102 19.77 -21.43 -12.22
C THR A 102 19.92 -22.87 -12.70
N LEU A 103 19.32 -23.19 -13.85
CA LEU A 103 19.55 -24.46 -14.53
C LEU A 103 20.96 -24.41 -15.12
N ARG A 104 21.85 -25.20 -14.52
CA ARG A 104 23.22 -25.42 -14.98
C ARG A 104 23.32 -26.67 -15.84
#